data_AF-A0A7V6DCS2-F1
#
_entry.id   AF-A0A7V6DCS2-F1
#
_cell.length_a   1.000
_cell.length_b   1.000
_cell.length_c   1.000
_cell.angle_alpha   90.00
_cell.angle_beta   90.00
_cell.angle_gamma   90.00
#
_symmetry.space_group_name_H-M   'P 1'
#
loop_
_entity.id
_entity.type
_entity.pdbx_description
1 polymer ?
#
loop_
_entity_poly.entity_id
_entity_poly.type
_entity_poly.pdbx_seq_one_letter_code
_entity_poly.pdbx_strand_id
1 'polypeptide(L)'
;PIEVVVSGGTYYLSEPLLFTPEDSGTAEAPVTYRAARGARVVLSGGVSLSGWRRVEGNLWAVRVPDLFREGEPPRLLRVGDRWAIRARHPNFDPQQPLTGGWLFADFHGERWERGVFGQGVGNIHHPGDALVWRLRVPESGTYRLWMRYAADNAGDAADMSGRCAVQVDEGEPVPLQNLPNTGGWGAFRWALVAQLNLQAGERVLRWTNLQGGGINLDALALVQDAEWNPEQAIGDFQWWGAFRLDKPKQGHLLLIQAEACDEAIGREVTVATPQPPGSREYLVFREGDLPRWENLSGAELHIFPAWGWVNAIAPIVRIDYKSRRILLPPDGYTDEIRLGNRYLISGVREALDAPHEWFLDREKGELLYLAEGGQPPAKPAVLARLDRLIVLRGEPERNRWVEHLRFEGFTFMDTNYTLTTNYYMPADAVVWMSGARDCVVMGCTFRWTGGYALRLEGRSERVQFVRNRVEDVGQGGVILIGDNASQPRHNLVAGNLMQRLGLVYKHVAGVYVITGSDNRIAHNTIWDTPRYAISLKSLDASRSSHRNVVEFNDLRRTNLETNDTGAIETLG
;
A
#
# COMPACT_ATOMS: atom_id res chain seq x y z
N PRO A 1 19.71 -38.30 20.90
CA PRO A 1 18.55 -37.46 20.54
C PRO A 1 17.72 -37.18 21.79
N ILE A 2 17.10 -36.00 21.85
CA ILE A 2 16.20 -35.60 22.95
C ILE A 2 14.81 -35.33 22.37
N GLU A 3 13.77 -35.79 23.06
CA GLU A 3 12.39 -35.55 22.66
C GLU A 3 11.62 -34.92 23.82
N VAL A 4 10.98 -33.79 23.53
CA VAL A 4 10.07 -33.08 24.43
C VAL A 4 8.66 -33.29 23.89
N VAL A 5 7.90 -34.18 24.53
CA VAL A 5 6.54 -34.56 24.12
C VAL A 5 5.51 -33.81 24.96
N VAL A 6 4.70 -32.98 24.30
CA VAL A 6 3.71 -32.13 24.95
C VAL A 6 2.32 -32.77 24.88
N SER A 7 1.66 -32.87 26.03
CA SER A 7 0.31 -33.44 26.12
C SER A 7 -0.76 -32.53 25.50
N GLY A 8 -1.92 -33.09 25.16
CA GLY A 8 -3.02 -32.33 24.57
C GLY A 8 -3.54 -31.21 25.49
N GLY A 9 -3.79 -30.03 24.92
CA GLY A 9 -4.24 -28.87 25.67
C GLY A 9 -3.95 -27.55 24.96
N THR A 10 -4.45 -26.47 25.56
CA THR A 10 -4.13 -25.09 25.15
C THR A 10 -3.21 -24.47 26.19
N TYR A 11 -2.05 -24.02 25.74
CA TYR A 11 -1.01 -23.39 26.54
C TYR A 11 -0.96 -21.90 26.17
N TYR A 12 -1.45 -21.05 27.07
CA TYR A 12 -1.38 -19.60 26.93
C TYR A 12 -0.01 -19.12 27.41
N LEU A 13 0.78 -18.57 26.50
CA LEU A 13 2.14 -18.12 26.81
C LEU A 13 2.11 -16.69 27.38
N SER A 14 2.80 -16.47 28.50
CA SER A 14 3.01 -15.14 29.06
C SER A 14 4.10 -14.35 28.34
N GLU A 15 5.03 -15.07 27.69
CA GLU A 15 6.15 -14.55 26.91
C GLU A 15 6.58 -15.59 25.84
N PRO A 16 7.31 -15.18 24.78
CA PRO A 16 7.82 -16.12 23.80
C PRO A 16 8.83 -17.11 24.38
N LEU A 17 8.83 -18.35 23.89
CA LEU A 17 9.86 -19.35 24.20
C LEU A 17 11.14 -18.99 23.44
N LEU A 18 12.19 -18.64 24.18
CA LEU A 18 13.51 -18.29 23.65
C LEU A 18 14.42 -19.52 23.65
N PHE A 19 15.02 -19.79 22.50
CA PHE A 19 16.07 -20.79 22.30
C PHE A 19 17.36 -20.09 21.90
N THR A 20 18.45 -20.41 22.59
CA THR A 20 19.79 -19.86 22.37
C THR A 20 20.75 -20.97 21.93
N PRO A 21 22.01 -20.67 21.57
CA PRO A 21 22.95 -21.71 21.11
C PRO A 21 23.17 -22.85 22.11
N GLU A 22 22.90 -22.61 23.39
CA GLU A 22 22.95 -23.59 24.49
C GLU A 22 21.88 -24.69 24.36
N ASP A 23 20.78 -24.43 23.66
CA ASP A 23 19.68 -25.40 23.48
C ASP A 23 19.88 -26.33 22.28
N SER A 24 20.93 -26.09 21.49
CA SER A 24 21.21 -26.79 20.23
C SER A 24 21.42 -28.29 20.42
N GLY A 25 20.96 -29.06 19.43
CA GLY A 25 21.30 -30.48 19.28
C GLY A 25 22.53 -30.69 18.40
N THR A 26 22.73 -31.92 17.96
CA THR A 26 23.66 -32.27 16.87
C THR A 26 22.94 -33.02 15.76
N ALA A 27 23.61 -33.29 14.64
CA ALA A 27 23.07 -34.13 13.57
C ALA A 27 22.67 -35.53 14.06
N GLU A 28 23.44 -36.13 14.97
CA GLU A 28 23.21 -37.45 15.57
C GLU A 28 22.25 -37.37 16.79
N ALA A 29 22.18 -36.23 17.44
CA ALA A 29 21.36 -36.00 18.63
C ALA A 29 20.55 -34.70 18.54
N PRO A 30 19.58 -34.60 17.61
CA PRO A 30 18.70 -33.44 17.52
C PRO A 30 17.78 -33.36 18.75
N VAL A 31 17.23 -32.16 19.00
CA VAL A 31 16.20 -31.92 20.01
C VAL A 31 14.85 -31.72 19.30
N THR A 32 13.88 -32.57 19.61
CA THR A 32 12.55 -32.55 18.97
C THR A 32 11.47 -32.18 19.97
N TYR A 33 10.86 -31.01 19.79
CA TYR A 33 9.65 -30.59 20.47
C TYR A 33 8.45 -31.04 19.64
N ARG A 34 7.56 -31.86 20.21
CA ARG A 34 6.42 -32.38 19.47
C ARG A 34 5.15 -32.52 20.29
N ALA A 35 4.02 -32.36 19.60
CA ALA A 35 2.73 -32.77 20.13
C ALA A 35 2.69 -34.29 20.37
N ALA A 36 2.07 -34.71 21.48
CA ALA A 36 1.78 -36.12 21.73
C ALA A 36 0.93 -36.70 20.59
N ARG A 37 1.16 -37.98 20.27
CA ARG A 37 0.51 -38.63 19.12
C ARG A 37 -1.01 -38.54 19.22
N GLY A 38 -1.65 -37.98 18.19
CA GLY A 38 -3.11 -37.81 18.11
C GLY A 38 -3.66 -36.70 19.00
N ALA A 39 -2.81 -36.02 19.78
CA ALA A 39 -3.22 -34.90 20.62
C ALA A 39 -3.21 -33.59 19.83
N ARG A 40 -4.16 -32.72 20.16
CA ARG A 40 -4.14 -31.31 19.72
C ARG A 40 -3.42 -30.49 20.79
N VAL A 41 -2.26 -29.93 20.44
CA VAL A 41 -1.49 -29.03 21.30
C VAL A 41 -1.53 -27.63 20.72
N VAL A 42 -2.16 -26.70 21.43
CA VAL A 42 -2.27 -25.29 21.01
C VAL A 42 -1.31 -24.44 21.85
N LEU A 43 -0.41 -23.72 21.20
CA LEU A 43 0.37 -22.64 21.80
C LEU A 43 -0.29 -21.31 21.41
N SER A 44 -0.81 -20.57 22.40
CA SER A 44 -1.57 -19.34 22.18
C SER A 44 -0.81 -18.14 22.73
N GLY A 45 -0.70 -17.09 21.92
CA GLY A 45 -0.14 -15.79 22.33
C GLY A 45 -1.14 -14.84 22.99
N GLY A 46 -2.37 -15.31 23.22
CA GLY A 46 -3.46 -14.48 23.73
C GLY A 46 -3.82 -14.74 25.18
N VAL A 47 -4.85 -14.04 25.64
CA VAL A 47 -5.47 -14.24 26.95
C VAL A 47 -6.93 -14.61 26.76
N SER A 48 -7.33 -15.74 27.34
CA SER A 48 -8.73 -16.17 27.36
C SER A 48 -9.57 -15.27 28.27
N LEU A 49 -10.68 -14.75 27.75
CA LEU A 49 -11.60 -13.87 28.45
C LEU A 49 -12.85 -14.64 28.89
N SER A 50 -13.26 -14.41 30.13
CA SER A 50 -14.45 -15.01 30.73
C SER A 50 -15.11 -14.03 31.71
N GLY A 51 -16.36 -14.31 32.13
CA GLY A 51 -17.09 -13.40 33.02
C GLY A 51 -17.78 -12.24 32.30
N TRP A 52 -18.32 -12.50 31.11
CA TRP A 52 -19.06 -11.50 30.33
C TRP A 52 -20.30 -11.02 31.07
N ARG A 53 -20.48 -9.69 31.14
CA ARG A 53 -21.66 -9.04 31.68
C ARG A 53 -22.41 -8.29 30.57
N ARG A 54 -23.73 -8.33 30.60
CA ARG A 54 -24.55 -7.55 29.67
C ARG A 54 -24.46 -6.08 30.05
N VAL A 55 -24.23 -5.21 29.06
CA VAL A 55 -24.27 -3.75 29.23
C VAL A 55 -25.67 -3.26 28.90
N GLU A 56 -26.09 -3.44 27.66
CA GLU A 56 -27.40 -3.07 27.14
C GLU A 56 -27.66 -3.85 25.84
N GLY A 57 -28.93 -4.12 25.49
CA GLY A 57 -29.25 -4.78 24.21
C GLY A 57 -28.38 -6.02 23.96
N ASN A 58 -27.61 -6.02 22.87
CA ASN A 58 -26.67 -7.11 22.53
C ASN A 58 -25.20 -6.78 22.88
N LEU A 59 -24.95 -5.67 23.58
CA LEU A 59 -23.62 -5.24 23.98
C LEU A 59 -23.21 -5.95 25.27
N TRP A 60 -22.05 -6.61 25.22
CA TRP A 60 -21.43 -7.31 26.34
C TRP A 60 -20.10 -6.68 26.69
N ALA A 61 -19.75 -6.71 27.98
CA ALA A 61 -18.47 -6.26 28.48
C ALA A 61 -17.76 -7.36 29.27
N VAL A 62 -16.43 -7.35 29.25
CA VAL A 62 -15.58 -8.20 30.09
C VAL A 62 -14.37 -7.41 30.56
N ARG A 63 -13.95 -7.61 31.81
CA ARG A 63 -12.72 -7.02 32.33
C ARG A 63 -11.52 -7.65 31.63
N VAL A 64 -10.58 -6.82 31.21
CA VAL A 64 -9.29 -7.31 30.70
C VAL A 64 -8.20 -7.16 31.78
N PRO A 65 -7.16 -8.01 31.77
CA PRO A 65 -6.01 -7.81 32.64
C PRO A 65 -5.32 -6.45 32.41
N ASP A 66 -4.70 -5.91 33.47
CA ASP A 66 -4.08 -4.57 33.43
C ASP A 66 -2.98 -4.42 32.37
N LEU A 67 -2.35 -5.53 31.96
CA LEU A 67 -1.36 -5.54 30.88
C LEU A 67 -1.88 -4.99 29.54
N PHE A 68 -3.20 -4.96 29.32
CA PHE A 68 -3.81 -4.40 28.11
C PHE A 68 -4.13 -2.89 28.23
N ARG A 69 -3.93 -2.30 29.41
CA ARG A 69 -4.17 -0.87 29.66
C ARG A 69 -3.00 -0.01 29.21
N GLU A 70 -1.78 -0.55 29.19
CA GLU A 70 -0.53 0.15 28.87
C GLU A 70 0.18 -0.48 27.66
N GLY A 71 1.13 0.23 27.05
CA GLY A 71 1.89 -0.24 25.88
C GLY A 71 1.11 -0.27 24.56
N GLU A 72 1.57 -1.11 23.62
CA GLU A 72 0.91 -1.33 22.33
C GLU A 72 -0.45 -2.03 22.52
N PRO A 73 -1.55 -1.47 21.98
CA PRO A 73 -2.86 -2.06 22.15
C PRO A 73 -2.99 -3.38 21.37
N PRO A 74 -3.77 -4.34 21.90
CA PRO A 74 -4.15 -5.52 21.12
C PRO A 74 -5.07 -5.09 19.97
N ARG A 75 -4.86 -5.66 18.79
CA ARG A 75 -5.64 -5.35 17.58
C ARG A 75 -6.47 -6.53 17.09
N LEU A 76 -6.33 -7.70 17.72
CA LEU A 76 -7.00 -8.93 17.33
C LEU A 76 -7.70 -9.59 18.52
N LEU A 77 -9.00 -9.85 18.35
CA LEU A 77 -9.82 -10.66 19.24
C LEU A 77 -10.35 -11.85 18.44
N ARG A 78 -10.08 -13.08 18.90
CA ARG A 78 -10.72 -14.27 18.35
C ARG A 78 -11.93 -14.63 19.19
N VAL A 79 -13.08 -14.87 18.56
CA VAL A 79 -14.27 -15.43 19.21
C VAL A 79 -14.61 -16.75 18.52
N GLY A 80 -14.31 -17.86 19.19
CA GLY A 80 -14.43 -19.19 18.59
C GLY A 80 -13.47 -19.39 17.43
N ASP A 81 -14.00 -19.56 16.21
CA ASP A 81 -13.23 -19.95 15.03
C ASP A 81 -13.05 -18.80 14.03
N ARG A 82 -13.17 -17.55 14.49
CA ARG A 82 -13.04 -16.34 13.66
C ARG A 82 -12.49 -15.18 14.48
N TRP A 83 -11.82 -14.25 13.81
CA TRP A 83 -11.59 -12.92 14.39
C TRP A 83 -12.92 -12.16 14.45
N ALA A 84 -13.13 -11.51 15.59
CA ALA A 84 -14.14 -10.47 15.74
C ALA A 84 -13.64 -9.21 15.01
N ILE A 85 -14.58 -8.40 14.53
CA ILE A 85 -14.26 -7.20 13.75
C ILE A 85 -13.93 -6.10 14.74
N ARG A 86 -12.75 -5.49 14.66
CA ARG A 86 -12.48 -4.30 15.46
C ARG A 86 -13.42 -3.19 14.98
N ALA A 87 -14.18 -2.58 15.89
CA ALA A 87 -15.22 -1.61 15.60
C ALA A 87 -14.76 -0.61 14.54
N ARG A 88 -15.47 -0.51 13.42
CA ARG A 88 -15.00 0.21 12.25
C ARG A 88 -16.09 0.95 11.52
N HIS A 89 -15.70 2.02 10.84
CA HIS A 89 -16.55 2.71 9.89
C HIS A 89 -15.87 2.80 8.52
N PRO A 90 -16.58 2.50 7.43
CA PRO A 90 -17.91 1.90 7.42
C PRO A 90 -17.89 0.44 7.92
N ASN A 91 -19.07 -0.06 8.28
CA ASN A 91 -19.27 -1.46 8.65
C ASN A 91 -18.83 -2.41 7.54
N PHE A 92 -18.25 -3.55 7.93
CA PHE A 92 -17.83 -4.57 6.99
C PHE A 92 -19.03 -5.16 6.23
N ASP A 93 -18.93 -5.21 4.90
CA ASP A 93 -19.93 -5.85 4.04
C ASP A 93 -19.44 -7.25 3.62
N PRO A 94 -20.03 -8.34 4.16
CA PRO A 94 -19.65 -9.69 3.79
C PRO A 94 -20.06 -10.10 2.37
N GLN A 95 -21.01 -9.40 1.74
CA GLN A 95 -21.44 -9.68 0.36
C GLN A 95 -20.51 -9.01 -0.66
N GLN A 96 -19.89 -7.89 -0.29
CA GLN A 96 -18.92 -7.16 -1.11
C GLN A 96 -17.63 -6.88 -0.33
N PRO A 97 -16.86 -7.89 0.09
CA PRO A 97 -15.73 -7.70 1.01
C PRO A 97 -14.59 -6.83 0.44
N LEU A 98 -14.49 -6.70 -0.88
CA LEU A 98 -13.48 -5.92 -1.57
C LEU A 98 -13.90 -4.46 -1.82
N THR A 99 -15.19 -4.17 -1.92
CA THR A 99 -15.69 -2.84 -2.36
C THR A 99 -16.69 -2.23 -1.38
N GLY A 100 -17.48 -3.06 -0.71
CA GLY A 100 -18.37 -2.68 0.37
C GLY A 100 -17.64 -2.48 1.70
N GLY A 101 -18.18 -1.60 2.53
CA GLY A 101 -17.56 -1.25 3.81
C GLY A 101 -16.34 -0.33 3.71
N TRP A 102 -16.12 0.33 2.58
CA TRP A 102 -14.97 1.23 2.37
C TRP A 102 -15.44 2.65 2.01
N LEU A 103 -14.63 3.63 2.42
CA LEU A 103 -14.70 5.01 1.95
C LEU A 103 -13.59 5.26 0.92
N PHE A 104 -13.68 6.38 0.24
CA PHE A 104 -12.74 6.77 -0.81
C PHE A 104 -12.30 8.21 -0.57
N ALA A 105 -10.99 8.42 -0.51
CA ALA A 105 -10.41 9.73 -0.28
C ALA A 105 -10.97 10.73 -1.29
N ASP A 106 -11.39 11.88 -0.79
CA ASP A 106 -11.92 12.98 -1.59
C ASP A 106 -10.80 13.92 -2.06
N PHE A 107 -11.19 14.90 -2.84
CA PHE A 107 -10.34 15.97 -3.33
C PHE A 107 -10.25 17.14 -2.34
N HIS A 108 -9.13 17.85 -2.38
CA HIS A 108 -8.91 19.09 -1.62
C HIS A 108 -9.82 20.19 -2.19
N GLY A 109 -10.76 20.74 -1.42
CA GLY A 109 -11.66 21.82 -1.89
C GLY A 109 -11.00 23.14 -2.38
N GLU A 110 -9.70 23.14 -2.61
CA GLU A 110 -8.96 24.17 -3.34
C GLU A 110 -9.34 24.03 -4.81
N ARG A 111 -10.09 25.03 -5.34
CA ARG A 111 -10.23 25.17 -6.79
C ARG A 111 -8.83 25.07 -7.37
N TRP A 112 -8.64 24.08 -8.22
CA TRP A 112 -7.41 23.87 -8.96
C TRP A 112 -6.86 25.22 -9.45
N GLU A 113 -5.54 25.37 -9.45
CA GLU A 113 -4.81 26.07 -10.51
C GLU A 113 -4.51 24.97 -11.54
N ARG A 114 -4.99 25.09 -12.80
CA ARG A 114 -5.16 23.91 -13.67
C ARG A 114 -3.75 23.72 -14.20
N GLY A 115 -3.24 22.53 -13.95
CA GLY A 115 -2.57 21.79 -14.97
C GLY A 115 -1.14 21.39 -14.65
N VAL A 116 -0.77 20.28 -15.25
CA VAL A 116 0.50 19.60 -15.07
C VAL A 116 1.02 19.21 -16.45
N PHE A 117 2.29 19.50 -16.67
CA PHE A 117 2.98 19.02 -17.85
C PHE A 117 2.89 17.48 -17.93
N GLY A 118 2.68 16.95 -19.14
CA GLY A 118 2.54 15.53 -19.40
C GLY A 118 1.11 14.99 -19.28
N GLN A 119 0.12 15.84 -18.98
CA GLN A 119 -1.31 15.52 -19.02
C GLN A 119 -2.00 16.36 -20.09
N GLY A 120 -1.42 16.44 -21.29
CA GLY A 120 -1.95 17.26 -22.39
C GLY A 120 -3.28 16.78 -22.99
N VAL A 121 -3.72 17.50 -24.01
CA VAL A 121 -4.88 17.18 -24.83
C VAL A 121 -4.40 16.44 -26.09
N GLY A 122 -5.03 15.30 -26.37
CA GLY A 122 -4.72 14.48 -27.54
C GLY A 122 -5.90 14.28 -28.47
N ASN A 123 -5.68 13.48 -29.51
CA ASN A 123 -6.66 13.16 -30.55
C ASN A 123 -7.22 14.41 -31.28
N ILE A 124 -6.36 15.43 -31.47
CA ILE A 124 -6.69 16.67 -32.18
C ILE A 124 -6.26 16.50 -33.64
N HIS A 125 -7.17 16.08 -34.51
CA HIS A 125 -6.82 15.62 -35.87
C HIS A 125 -7.60 16.37 -36.98
N HIS A 126 -8.74 16.95 -36.65
CA HIS A 126 -9.70 17.43 -37.63
C HIS A 126 -9.64 18.95 -37.78
N PRO A 127 -9.87 19.47 -39.01
CA PRO A 127 -10.18 20.88 -39.20
C PRO A 127 -11.36 21.28 -38.30
N GLY A 128 -11.18 22.35 -37.53
CA GLY A 128 -12.17 22.88 -36.58
C GLY A 128 -12.02 22.38 -35.14
N ASP A 129 -11.18 21.37 -34.88
CA ASP A 129 -10.85 20.99 -33.51
C ASP A 129 -10.21 22.19 -32.79
N ALA A 130 -10.64 22.49 -31.57
CA ALA A 130 -10.24 23.71 -30.88
C ALA A 130 -10.25 23.58 -29.36
N LEU A 131 -9.46 24.43 -28.72
CA LEU A 131 -9.37 24.56 -27.28
C LEU A 131 -9.53 26.02 -26.89
N VAL A 132 -10.30 26.27 -25.84
CA VAL A 132 -10.63 27.62 -25.37
C VAL A 132 -10.26 27.77 -23.91
N TRP A 133 -9.59 28.87 -23.58
CA TRP A 133 -9.23 29.23 -22.21
C TRP A 133 -9.65 30.68 -21.92
N ARG A 134 -10.15 30.93 -20.72
CA ARG A 134 -10.21 32.28 -20.14
C ARG A 134 -8.93 32.52 -19.34
N LEU A 135 -8.26 33.62 -19.64
CA LEU A 135 -7.00 34.03 -19.02
C LEU A 135 -7.06 35.48 -18.60
N ARG A 136 -6.42 35.77 -17.47
CA ARG A 136 -6.20 37.14 -17.01
C ARG A 136 -4.81 37.61 -17.43
N VAL A 137 -4.77 38.49 -18.42
CA VAL A 137 -3.52 39.12 -18.86
C VAL A 137 -3.14 40.23 -17.87
N PRO A 138 -1.96 40.17 -17.23
CA PRO A 138 -1.57 41.11 -16.19
C PRO A 138 -1.25 42.49 -16.73
N GLU A 139 -0.68 42.58 -17.94
CA GLU A 139 -0.21 43.82 -18.55
C GLU A 139 -0.40 43.78 -20.07
N SER A 140 -0.88 44.89 -20.65
CA SER A 140 -0.96 45.04 -22.11
C SER A 140 0.44 45.05 -22.72
N GLY A 141 0.63 44.35 -23.82
CA GLY A 141 1.90 44.38 -24.53
C GLY A 141 2.06 43.23 -25.51
N THR A 142 3.28 43.08 -25.97
CA THR A 142 3.68 42.05 -26.91
C THR A 142 4.14 40.80 -26.15
N TYR A 143 3.51 39.67 -26.42
CA TYR A 143 3.85 38.37 -25.85
C TYR A 143 4.29 37.43 -26.95
N ARG A 144 5.43 36.79 -26.77
CA ARG A 144 5.88 35.66 -27.59
C ARG A 144 5.15 34.41 -27.15
N LEU A 145 4.59 33.67 -28.11
CA LEU A 145 3.87 32.44 -27.87
C LEU A 145 4.78 31.25 -28.13
N TRP A 146 5.13 30.55 -27.05
CA TRP A 146 5.72 29.23 -27.09
C TRP A 146 4.62 28.17 -26.97
N MET A 147 4.74 27.10 -27.74
CA MET A 147 3.83 25.95 -27.70
C MET A 147 4.60 24.67 -27.41
N ARG A 148 4.17 23.91 -26.39
CA ARG A 148 4.65 22.57 -26.09
C ARG A 148 3.71 21.56 -26.74
N TYR A 149 4.20 20.81 -27.70
CA TYR A 149 3.40 19.88 -28.49
C TYR A 149 4.18 18.64 -28.88
N ALA A 150 3.47 17.59 -29.27
CA ALA A 150 4.01 16.40 -29.91
C ALA A 150 3.21 16.10 -31.17
N ALA A 151 3.90 15.71 -32.24
CA ALA A 151 3.27 15.38 -33.52
C ALA A 151 4.11 14.32 -34.23
N ASP A 152 3.44 13.37 -34.89
CA ASP A 152 4.09 12.35 -35.71
C ASP A 152 3.34 12.13 -37.04
N ASN A 153 3.09 13.24 -37.74
CA ASN A 153 2.43 13.24 -39.03
C ASN A 153 3.39 12.90 -40.18
N ALA A 154 2.83 12.42 -41.31
CA ALA A 154 3.55 12.16 -42.55
C ALA A 154 2.96 12.95 -43.73
N GLY A 155 3.68 13.00 -44.86
CA GLY A 155 3.24 13.68 -46.08
C GLY A 155 3.07 15.19 -45.89
N ASP A 156 2.04 15.77 -46.51
CA ASP A 156 1.76 17.22 -46.49
C ASP A 156 1.42 17.79 -45.09
N ALA A 157 1.20 16.92 -44.10
CA ALA A 157 0.96 17.29 -42.71
C ALA A 157 2.19 17.08 -41.81
N ALA A 158 3.33 16.65 -42.35
CA ALA A 158 4.56 16.40 -41.58
C ALA A 158 5.08 17.67 -40.87
N ASP A 159 4.76 18.85 -41.39
CA ASP A 159 4.96 20.13 -40.68
C ASP A 159 3.58 20.77 -40.45
N MET A 160 3.27 21.07 -39.19
CA MET A 160 2.01 21.68 -38.78
C MET A 160 2.03 23.21 -38.88
N SER A 161 3.10 23.81 -39.40
CA SER A 161 3.21 25.25 -39.65
C SER A 161 2.11 25.74 -40.60
N GLY A 162 1.41 26.80 -40.20
CA GLY A 162 0.26 27.37 -40.91
C GLY A 162 -1.02 26.53 -40.84
N ARG A 163 -0.99 25.36 -40.20
CA ARG A 163 -2.16 24.47 -40.06
C ARG A 163 -2.92 24.70 -38.76
N CYS A 164 -2.35 25.47 -37.83
CA CYS A 164 -2.97 25.84 -36.56
C CYS A 164 -2.99 27.37 -36.43
N ALA A 165 -3.93 27.91 -35.66
CA ALA A 165 -3.98 29.33 -35.35
C ALA A 165 -4.42 29.57 -33.90
N VAL A 166 -4.04 30.74 -33.38
CA VAL A 166 -4.53 31.26 -32.11
C VAL A 166 -5.27 32.56 -32.34
N GLN A 167 -6.43 32.69 -31.72
CA GLN A 167 -7.28 33.87 -31.75
C GLN A 167 -7.47 34.37 -30.31
N VAL A 168 -7.43 35.69 -30.13
CA VAL A 168 -7.68 36.35 -28.83
C VAL A 168 -8.97 37.15 -28.96
N ASP A 169 -9.91 36.92 -28.06
CA ASP A 169 -11.26 37.51 -28.09
C ASP A 169 -11.89 37.34 -29.49
N GLU A 170 -12.42 38.42 -30.08
CA GLU A 170 -12.96 38.45 -31.45
C GLU A 170 -11.94 38.96 -32.49
N GLY A 171 -10.64 38.97 -32.16
CA GLY A 171 -9.57 39.43 -33.06
C GLY A 171 -9.32 38.49 -34.25
N GLU A 172 -8.44 38.89 -35.17
CA GLU A 172 -8.04 38.02 -36.30
C GLU A 172 -7.21 36.81 -35.82
N PRO A 173 -7.48 35.58 -36.31
CA PRO A 173 -6.65 34.42 -36.00
C PRO A 173 -5.22 34.61 -36.51
N VAL A 174 -4.24 34.37 -35.63
CA VAL A 174 -2.81 34.40 -35.94
C VAL A 174 -2.35 32.98 -36.29
N PRO A 175 -1.94 32.70 -37.55
CA PRO A 175 -1.40 31.40 -37.92
C PRO A 175 -0.11 31.09 -37.16
N LEU A 176 -0.01 29.88 -36.64
CA LEU A 176 1.16 29.39 -35.92
C LEU A 176 2.19 28.82 -36.90
N GLN A 177 3.45 29.18 -36.73
CA GLN A 177 4.56 28.71 -37.57
C GLN A 177 5.54 27.87 -36.74
N ASN A 178 6.54 27.27 -37.39
CA ASN A 178 7.62 26.53 -36.73
C ASN A 178 7.12 25.33 -35.92
N LEU A 179 6.31 24.48 -36.57
CA LEU A 179 5.72 23.28 -35.97
C LEU A 179 6.11 21.97 -36.68
N PRO A 180 7.41 21.65 -36.80
CA PRO A 180 7.86 20.41 -37.44
C PRO A 180 7.39 19.15 -36.69
N ASN A 181 7.37 17.99 -37.36
CA ASN A 181 7.20 16.70 -36.71
C ASN A 181 8.22 16.51 -35.57
N THR A 182 7.75 16.09 -34.39
CA THR A 182 8.59 15.95 -33.18
C THR A 182 9.20 14.56 -33.01
N GLY A 183 8.76 13.58 -33.81
CA GLY A 183 9.25 12.21 -33.90
C GLY A 183 8.44 11.20 -33.10
N GLY A 184 7.25 11.56 -32.63
CA GLY A 184 6.35 10.66 -31.90
C GLY A 184 5.25 11.39 -31.13
N TRP A 185 4.11 10.72 -30.94
CA TRP A 185 2.93 11.27 -30.25
C TRP A 185 3.14 11.62 -28.76
N GLY A 186 4.18 11.07 -28.13
CA GLY A 186 4.61 11.44 -26.76
C GLY A 186 5.90 12.26 -26.70
N ALA A 187 6.51 12.57 -27.85
CA ALA A 187 7.79 13.29 -27.93
C ALA A 187 7.56 14.80 -27.88
N PHE A 188 7.17 15.32 -26.72
CA PHE A 188 6.84 16.73 -26.53
C PHE A 188 8.07 17.64 -26.64
N ARG A 189 7.94 18.72 -27.43
CA ARG A 189 8.95 19.77 -27.60
C ARG A 189 8.33 21.14 -27.51
N TRP A 190 9.13 22.13 -27.14
CA TRP A 190 8.74 23.54 -27.19
C TRP A 190 9.10 24.15 -28.54
N ALA A 191 8.21 24.96 -29.10
CA ALA A 191 8.51 25.79 -30.26
C ALA A 191 8.00 27.22 -30.04
N LEU A 192 8.78 28.21 -30.48
CA LEU A 192 8.32 29.58 -30.60
C LEU A 192 7.51 29.68 -31.89
N VAL A 193 6.20 29.90 -31.77
CA VAL A 193 5.26 29.71 -32.88
C VAL A 193 4.61 30.99 -33.39
N ALA A 194 4.53 32.02 -32.57
CA ALA A 194 3.93 33.29 -32.92
C ALA A 194 4.32 34.42 -31.93
N GLN A 195 3.87 35.63 -32.25
CA GLN A 195 3.87 36.77 -31.36
C GLN A 195 2.46 37.38 -31.35
N LEU A 196 1.92 37.64 -30.16
CA LEU A 196 0.57 38.17 -29.95
C LEU A 196 0.66 39.53 -29.25
N ASN A 197 -0.19 40.46 -29.65
CA ASN A 197 -0.40 41.71 -28.91
C ASN A 197 -1.62 41.51 -28.00
N LEU A 198 -1.41 41.49 -26.69
CA LEU A 198 -2.45 41.26 -25.71
C LEU A 198 -2.78 42.54 -24.97
N GLN A 199 -4.04 42.71 -24.61
CA GLN A 199 -4.49 43.77 -23.73
C GLN A 199 -4.69 43.22 -22.31
N ALA A 200 -4.36 44.00 -21.28
CA ALA A 200 -4.58 43.63 -19.88
C ALA A 200 -6.05 43.34 -19.59
N GLY A 201 -6.30 42.53 -18.56
CA GLY A 201 -7.62 42.11 -18.11
C GLY A 201 -7.99 40.68 -18.53
N GLU A 202 -9.25 40.32 -18.35
CA GLU A 202 -9.78 39.02 -18.77
C GLU A 202 -9.84 38.94 -20.30
N ARG A 203 -9.32 37.83 -20.84
CA ARG A 203 -9.25 37.54 -22.27
C ARG A 203 -9.67 36.10 -22.54
N VAL A 204 -10.18 35.85 -23.73
CA VAL A 204 -10.45 34.50 -24.23
C VAL A 204 -9.39 34.15 -25.26
N LEU A 205 -8.66 33.07 -25.05
CA LEU A 205 -7.73 32.51 -26.03
C LEU A 205 -8.37 31.28 -26.65
N ARG A 206 -8.41 31.24 -27.99
CA ARG A 206 -8.85 30.07 -28.75
C ARG A 206 -7.69 29.58 -29.60
N TRP A 207 -7.29 28.33 -29.42
CA TRP A 207 -6.42 27.60 -30.34
C TRP A 207 -7.29 26.76 -31.28
N THR A 208 -7.00 26.71 -32.58
CA THR A 208 -7.77 25.94 -33.57
C THR A 208 -6.86 25.22 -34.56
N ASN A 209 -7.18 23.96 -34.85
CA ASN A 209 -6.65 23.21 -35.98
C ASN A 209 -7.41 23.61 -37.26
N LEU A 210 -6.74 24.30 -38.19
CA LEU A 210 -7.38 24.88 -39.37
C LEU A 210 -7.48 23.90 -40.55
N GLN A 211 -6.51 23.01 -40.70
CA GLN A 211 -6.34 22.19 -41.91
C GLN A 211 -6.29 20.68 -41.62
N GLY A 212 -6.48 20.27 -40.37
CA GLY A 212 -6.33 18.90 -39.90
C GLY A 212 -4.86 18.54 -39.66
N GLY A 213 -4.57 17.24 -39.61
CA GLY A 213 -3.26 16.74 -39.17
C GLY A 213 -3.22 16.65 -37.64
N GLY A 214 -2.51 15.65 -37.12
CA GLY A 214 -2.56 15.29 -35.72
C GLY A 214 -1.60 16.10 -34.86
N ILE A 215 -2.04 16.54 -33.70
CA ILE A 215 -1.18 17.19 -32.71
C ILE A 215 -1.66 16.85 -31.29
N ASN A 216 -0.72 16.55 -30.40
CA ASN A 216 -0.97 16.53 -28.98
C ASN A 216 -0.45 17.84 -28.40
N LEU A 217 -1.31 18.57 -27.69
CA LEU A 217 -0.97 19.85 -27.09
C LEU A 217 -0.81 19.66 -25.59
N ASP A 218 0.28 20.16 -25.02
CA ASP A 218 0.53 20.04 -23.58
C ASP A 218 0.47 21.38 -22.85
N ALA A 219 1.10 22.42 -23.41
CA ALA A 219 1.08 23.74 -22.80
C ALA A 219 1.33 24.86 -23.83
N LEU A 220 0.91 26.07 -23.48
CA LEU A 220 1.26 27.32 -24.13
C LEU A 220 1.95 28.24 -23.11
N ALA A 221 2.98 28.96 -23.54
CA ALA A 221 3.66 29.95 -22.72
C ALA A 221 3.66 31.29 -23.45
N LEU A 222 2.95 32.29 -22.91
CA LEU A 222 2.95 33.66 -23.41
C LEU A 222 3.89 34.48 -22.53
N VAL A 223 4.97 35.01 -23.12
CA VAL A 223 6.06 35.67 -22.39
C VAL A 223 6.46 36.99 -23.03
N GLN A 224 6.65 38.04 -22.23
CA GLN A 224 7.13 39.34 -22.72
C GLN A 224 8.66 39.40 -22.84
N ASP A 225 9.40 38.68 -21.99
CA ASP A 225 10.85 38.63 -22.03
C ASP A 225 11.32 37.98 -23.34
N ALA A 226 12.11 38.70 -24.14
CA ALA A 226 12.64 38.25 -25.43
C ALA A 226 13.76 37.20 -25.29
N GLU A 227 14.40 37.13 -24.13
CA GLU A 227 15.51 36.20 -23.88
C GLU A 227 15.05 34.92 -23.17
N TRP A 228 13.79 34.86 -22.73
CA TRP A 228 13.27 33.68 -22.05
C TRP A 228 13.00 32.54 -23.03
N ASN A 229 13.46 31.34 -22.68
CA ASN A 229 13.27 30.11 -23.46
C ASN A 229 12.83 28.97 -22.52
N PRO A 230 11.68 28.33 -22.76
CA PRO A 230 11.19 27.26 -21.90
C PRO A 230 12.12 26.03 -21.84
N GLU A 231 12.89 25.73 -22.89
CA GLU A 231 13.84 24.60 -22.87
C GLU A 231 14.99 24.82 -21.88
N GLN A 232 15.38 26.08 -21.67
CA GLN A 232 16.42 26.44 -20.70
C GLN A 232 15.85 26.72 -19.31
N ALA A 233 14.55 27.02 -19.22
CA ALA A 233 13.86 27.34 -17.98
C ALA A 233 13.27 26.10 -17.29
N ILE A 234 13.19 24.95 -17.96
CA ILE A 234 12.79 23.69 -17.32
C ILE A 234 13.97 23.13 -16.52
N GLY A 235 13.79 23.01 -15.19
CA GLY A 235 14.73 22.36 -14.29
C GLY A 235 14.65 20.83 -14.29
N ASP A 236 15.39 20.20 -13.37
CA ASP A 236 15.50 18.73 -13.23
C ASP A 236 14.14 18.01 -13.31
N PHE A 237 14.06 17.04 -14.22
CA PHE A 237 12.97 16.07 -14.28
C PHE A 237 12.99 15.22 -13.00
N GLN A 238 12.01 15.41 -12.12
CA GLN A 238 11.86 14.51 -10.97
C GLN A 238 11.12 13.24 -11.41
N TRP A 239 11.42 12.11 -10.77
CA TRP A 239 10.93 10.76 -11.10
C TRP A 239 9.39 10.61 -11.18
N TRP A 240 8.62 11.65 -10.81
CA TRP A 240 7.16 11.71 -10.87
C TRP A 240 6.62 12.65 -11.96
N GLY A 241 7.45 13.14 -12.87
CA GLY A 241 7.00 13.90 -14.05
C GLY A 241 6.59 15.36 -13.79
N ALA A 242 6.87 15.92 -12.62
CA ALA A 242 6.67 17.36 -12.40
C ALA A 242 7.79 18.17 -13.06
N PHE A 243 7.43 19.06 -13.98
CA PHE A 243 8.36 20.00 -14.58
C PHE A 243 8.32 21.30 -13.76
N ARG A 244 9.48 21.76 -13.28
CA ARG A 244 9.62 23.10 -12.72
C ARG A 244 10.04 24.05 -13.83
N LEU A 245 9.21 25.05 -14.11
CA LEU A 245 9.50 26.09 -15.10
C LEU A 245 9.93 27.39 -14.38
N ASP A 246 11.15 27.81 -14.60
CA ASP A 246 11.68 29.05 -14.05
C ASP A 246 11.04 30.29 -14.70
N LYS A 247 10.72 31.29 -13.88
CA LYS A 247 10.08 32.54 -14.32
C LYS A 247 11.06 33.38 -15.17
N PRO A 248 10.55 34.22 -16.10
CA PRO A 248 11.39 35.16 -16.83
C PRO A 248 12.06 36.15 -15.89
N LYS A 249 13.21 36.70 -16.31
CA LYS A 249 13.96 37.68 -15.50
C LYS A 249 13.26 39.03 -15.44
N GLN A 250 12.44 39.32 -16.45
CA GLN A 250 11.69 40.56 -16.61
C GLN A 250 10.33 40.29 -17.28
N GLY A 251 9.36 41.19 -17.09
CA GLY A 251 8.02 41.04 -17.66
C GLY A 251 7.23 39.86 -17.09
N HIS A 252 6.13 39.54 -17.76
CA HIS A 252 5.17 38.53 -17.34
C HIS A 252 5.26 37.23 -18.16
N LEU A 253 4.97 36.12 -17.49
CA LEU A 253 4.75 34.80 -18.07
C LEU A 253 3.33 34.35 -17.73
N LEU A 254 2.56 34.03 -18.77
CA LEU A 254 1.30 33.30 -18.68
C LEU A 254 1.57 31.87 -19.15
N LEU A 255 1.59 30.93 -18.21
CA LEU A 255 1.66 29.51 -18.51
C LEU A 255 0.24 28.94 -18.55
N ILE A 256 -0.13 28.34 -19.67
CA ILE A 256 -1.47 27.80 -19.93
C ILE A 256 -1.29 26.31 -20.23
N GLN A 257 -1.82 25.45 -19.37
CA GLN A 257 -1.78 24.00 -19.59
C GLN A 257 -2.92 23.61 -20.53
N ALA A 258 -2.70 22.68 -21.44
CA ALA A 258 -3.64 22.43 -22.53
C ALA A 258 -4.95 21.83 -22.02
N GLU A 259 -4.84 20.87 -21.10
CA GLU A 259 -5.95 20.26 -20.37
C GLU A 259 -6.63 21.24 -19.41
N ALA A 260 -6.03 22.42 -19.24
CA ALA A 260 -6.64 23.48 -18.48
C ALA A 260 -7.85 24.14 -19.18
N CYS A 261 -8.22 23.71 -20.40
CA CYS A 261 -9.20 24.38 -21.23
C CYS A 261 -10.59 24.43 -20.58
N ASP A 262 -11.27 25.55 -20.75
CA ASP A 262 -12.67 25.71 -20.36
C ASP A 262 -13.60 24.95 -21.31
N GLU A 263 -13.22 24.88 -22.59
CA GLU A 263 -13.94 24.14 -23.62
C GLU A 263 -12.95 23.40 -24.51
N ALA A 264 -13.24 22.12 -24.78
CA ALA A 264 -12.59 21.34 -25.82
C ALA A 264 -13.63 21.00 -26.88
N ILE A 265 -13.33 21.36 -28.13
CA ILE A 265 -14.24 21.27 -29.27
C ILE A 265 -13.63 20.30 -30.27
N GLY A 266 -14.38 19.26 -30.60
CA GLY A 266 -13.94 18.21 -31.51
C GLY A 266 -14.52 16.86 -31.07
N ARG A 267 -14.85 15.99 -32.02
CA ARG A 267 -15.54 14.73 -31.68
C ARG A 267 -14.64 13.70 -31.02
N GLU A 268 -13.34 13.77 -31.30
CA GLU A 268 -12.34 12.81 -30.80
C GLU A 268 -11.37 13.44 -29.79
N VAL A 269 -11.39 14.77 -29.65
CA VAL A 269 -10.51 15.52 -28.75
C VAL A 269 -10.65 15.00 -27.33
N THR A 270 -9.55 14.59 -26.74
CA THR A 270 -9.51 13.98 -25.41
C THR A 270 -8.67 14.86 -24.48
N VAL A 271 -9.31 15.34 -23.42
CA VAL A 271 -8.68 16.13 -22.37
C VAL A 271 -8.34 15.22 -21.20
N ALA A 272 -7.06 15.10 -20.85
CA ALA A 272 -6.67 14.35 -19.66
C ALA A 272 -7.25 15.00 -18.40
N THR A 273 -7.65 14.21 -17.41
CA THR A 273 -8.12 14.73 -16.13
C THR A 273 -6.94 14.74 -15.15
N PRO A 274 -6.34 15.92 -14.84
CA PRO A 274 -5.22 15.97 -13.91
C PRO A 274 -5.66 15.50 -12.54
N GLN A 275 -4.89 14.58 -11.95
CA GLN A 275 -5.03 14.19 -10.55
C GLN A 275 -4.25 15.20 -9.70
N PRO A 276 -4.80 15.68 -8.56
CA PRO A 276 -4.01 16.51 -7.65
C PRO A 276 -2.76 15.76 -7.18
N PRO A 277 -1.71 16.50 -6.75
CA PRO A 277 -0.65 15.88 -5.97
C PRO A 277 -1.25 15.24 -4.71
N GLY A 278 -0.77 14.05 -4.34
CA GLY A 278 -1.21 13.42 -3.11
C GLY A 278 -0.62 14.09 -1.87
N SER A 279 -1.17 13.78 -0.70
CA SER A 279 -0.68 14.26 0.61
C SER A 279 -0.14 13.12 1.46
N ARG A 280 0.99 13.32 2.14
CA ARG A 280 1.49 12.38 3.17
C ARG A 280 1.02 12.71 4.58
N GLU A 281 0.45 13.90 4.77
CA GLU A 281 0.17 14.46 6.09
C GLU A 281 -1.30 14.31 6.48
N TYR A 282 -2.19 14.20 5.50
CA TYR A 282 -3.62 14.14 5.74
C TYR A 282 -4.38 13.47 4.61
N LEU A 283 -5.55 12.92 4.96
CA LEU A 283 -6.56 12.46 4.02
C LEU A 283 -7.73 13.45 4.02
N VAL A 284 -8.31 13.74 2.85
CA VAL A 284 -9.57 14.48 2.73
C VAL A 284 -10.73 13.49 2.57
N PHE A 285 -11.82 13.69 3.28
CA PHE A 285 -13.03 12.84 3.20
C PHE A 285 -14.24 13.60 2.63
N ARG A 286 -15.21 12.89 2.04
CA ARG A 286 -16.39 13.56 1.46
C ARG A 286 -17.32 14.06 2.55
N GLU A 287 -18.08 15.10 2.23
CA GLU A 287 -19.17 15.51 3.10
C GLU A 287 -20.14 14.35 3.32
N GLY A 288 -20.46 14.06 4.59
CA GLY A 288 -21.34 12.97 4.98
C GLY A 288 -20.67 11.59 5.15
N ASP A 289 -19.41 11.41 4.74
CA ASP A 289 -18.72 10.12 4.86
C ASP A 289 -18.50 9.70 6.32
N LEU A 290 -18.15 10.67 7.18
CA LEU A 290 -17.79 10.42 8.58
C LEU A 290 -18.84 11.02 9.52
N PRO A 291 -19.41 10.22 10.45
CA PRO A 291 -20.15 10.76 11.58
C PRO A 291 -19.21 11.54 12.50
N ARG A 292 -19.77 12.37 13.39
CA ARG A 292 -18.99 13.06 14.41
C ARG A 292 -18.71 12.14 15.58
N TRP A 293 -17.44 11.80 15.76
CA TRP A 293 -16.94 11.09 16.93
C TRP A 293 -16.27 12.06 17.90
N GLU A 294 -16.49 11.82 19.19
CA GLU A 294 -15.93 12.63 20.27
C GLU A 294 -14.60 12.05 20.75
N ASN A 295 -14.45 10.71 20.72
CA ASN A 295 -13.24 10.03 21.18
C ASN A 295 -12.56 9.25 20.05
N LEU A 296 -11.35 9.72 19.67
CA LEU A 296 -10.49 9.06 18.69
C LEU A 296 -9.38 8.22 19.34
N SER A 297 -9.42 8.00 20.65
CA SER A 297 -8.44 7.18 21.36
C SER A 297 -8.47 5.74 20.84
N GLY A 298 -7.39 5.33 20.18
CA GLY A 298 -7.28 4.04 19.53
C GLY A 298 -7.75 3.99 18.07
N ALA A 299 -8.22 5.10 17.50
CA ALA A 299 -8.63 5.18 16.10
C ALA A 299 -7.42 5.02 15.16
N GLU A 300 -7.55 4.12 14.20
CA GLU A 300 -6.53 3.84 13.18
C GLU A 300 -7.13 3.96 11.78
N LEU A 301 -6.42 4.65 10.89
CA LEU A 301 -6.72 4.70 9.46
C LEU A 301 -6.09 3.49 8.79
N HIS A 302 -6.89 2.70 8.09
CA HIS A 302 -6.39 1.68 7.17
C HIS A 302 -6.65 2.15 5.75
N ILE A 303 -5.61 2.27 4.94
CA ILE A 303 -5.70 2.87 3.61
C ILE A 303 -4.82 2.12 2.61
N PHE A 304 -5.24 2.11 1.34
CA PHE A 304 -4.41 1.74 0.19
C PHE A 304 -3.89 3.02 -0.48
N PRO A 305 -2.72 3.54 -0.06
CA PRO A 305 -2.20 4.81 -0.55
C PRO A 305 -1.61 4.67 -1.97
N ALA A 306 -1.19 5.81 -2.53
CA ALA A 306 -0.62 5.95 -3.87
C ALA A 306 -1.48 5.22 -4.92
N TRP A 307 -0.90 4.22 -5.58
CA TRP A 307 -1.54 3.45 -6.65
C TRP A 307 -2.16 2.13 -6.16
N GLY A 308 -2.27 1.94 -4.84
CA GLY A 308 -2.89 0.74 -4.25
C GLY A 308 -2.01 -0.51 -4.29
N TRP A 309 -0.69 -0.36 -4.35
CA TRP A 309 0.29 -1.47 -4.31
C TRP A 309 0.45 -2.09 -2.93
N VAL A 310 0.00 -1.39 -1.90
CA VAL A 310 0.18 -1.74 -0.50
C VAL A 310 -0.97 -1.15 0.31
N ASN A 311 -1.15 -1.62 1.53
CA ASN A 311 -1.91 -0.89 2.53
C ASN A 311 -1.00 -0.38 3.64
N ALA A 312 -1.37 0.74 4.21
CA ALA A 312 -0.78 1.31 5.40
C ALA A 312 -1.83 1.37 6.52
N ILE A 313 -1.36 1.24 7.76
CA ILE A 313 -2.19 1.33 8.96
C ILE A 313 -1.48 2.28 9.91
N ALA A 314 -2.12 3.37 10.30
CA ALA A 314 -1.54 4.33 11.25
C ALA A 314 -2.59 4.91 12.19
N PRO A 315 -2.20 5.33 13.41
CA PRO A 315 -3.11 6.04 14.31
C PRO A 315 -3.56 7.36 13.70
N ILE A 316 -4.78 7.79 14.02
CA ILE A 316 -5.31 9.10 13.64
C ILE A 316 -4.91 10.12 14.72
N VAL A 317 -4.31 11.23 14.31
CA VAL A 317 -3.98 12.33 15.24
C VAL A 317 -5.22 13.16 15.56
N ARG A 318 -5.96 13.58 14.53
CA ARG A 318 -7.18 14.38 14.67
C ARG A 318 -8.03 14.30 13.42
N ILE A 319 -9.34 14.43 13.56
CA ILE A 319 -10.24 14.72 12.45
C ILE A 319 -10.70 16.18 12.56
N ASP A 320 -10.44 16.97 11.52
CA ASP A 320 -10.99 18.31 11.35
C ASP A 320 -12.21 18.23 10.42
N TYR A 321 -13.40 18.24 11.02
CA TYR A 321 -14.66 18.18 10.29
C TYR A 321 -14.97 19.44 9.48
N LYS A 322 -14.38 20.60 9.81
CA LYS A 322 -14.62 21.84 9.07
C LYS A 322 -13.87 21.83 7.75
N SER A 323 -12.60 21.43 7.78
CA SER A 323 -11.77 21.29 6.57
C SER A 323 -11.90 19.92 5.90
N ARG A 324 -12.65 18.99 6.52
CA ARG A 324 -12.83 17.59 6.10
C ARG A 324 -11.51 16.82 5.98
N ARG A 325 -10.61 17.01 6.93
CA ARG A 325 -9.26 16.41 6.94
C ARG A 325 -9.07 15.45 8.11
N ILE A 326 -8.57 14.25 7.82
CA ILE A 326 -7.98 13.34 8.81
C ILE A 326 -6.48 13.63 8.84
N LEU A 327 -5.99 14.17 9.96
CA LEU A 327 -4.57 14.45 10.17
C LEU A 327 -3.85 13.19 10.65
N LEU A 328 -2.70 12.94 10.06
CA LEU A 328 -1.89 11.75 10.27
C LEU A 328 -0.59 12.12 11.00
N PRO A 329 0.08 11.15 11.64
CA PRO A 329 1.34 11.41 12.31
C PRO A 329 2.38 11.91 11.29
N PRO A 330 3.24 12.88 11.66
CA PRO A 330 4.44 13.18 10.89
C PRO A 330 5.21 11.89 10.63
N ASP A 331 5.60 11.65 9.39
CA ASP A 331 6.32 10.43 8.95
C ASP A 331 5.53 9.10 9.09
N GLY A 332 4.23 9.15 9.34
CA GLY A 332 3.38 7.96 9.46
C GLY A 332 3.18 7.20 8.14
N TYR A 333 3.41 7.86 7.00
CA TYR A 333 3.21 7.31 5.65
C TYR A 333 4.35 7.71 4.72
N THR A 334 4.92 6.74 4.02
CA THR A 334 5.95 6.99 3.00
C THR A 334 5.33 7.29 1.62
N ASP A 335 4.14 6.77 1.37
CA ASP A 335 3.37 6.99 0.14
C ASP A 335 2.37 8.13 0.30
N GLU A 336 2.15 8.86 -0.80
CA GLU A 336 1.15 9.92 -0.84
C GLU A 336 -0.28 9.35 -0.89
N ILE A 337 -1.21 10.01 -0.24
CA ILE A 337 -2.65 9.73 -0.28
C ILE A 337 -3.24 10.52 -1.44
N ARG A 338 -3.85 9.81 -2.39
CA ARG A 338 -4.42 10.36 -3.62
C ARG A 338 -5.94 10.29 -3.61
N LEU A 339 -6.56 11.10 -4.47
CA LEU A 339 -7.99 11.02 -4.76
C LEU A 339 -8.40 9.58 -5.09
N GLY A 340 -9.50 9.12 -4.49
CA GLY A 340 -10.03 7.77 -4.73
C GLY A 340 -9.27 6.65 -4.02
N ASN A 341 -8.24 6.93 -3.22
CA ASN A 341 -7.63 5.90 -2.38
C ASN A 341 -8.65 5.35 -1.38
N ARG A 342 -8.77 4.03 -1.36
CA ARG A 342 -9.75 3.29 -0.56
C ARG A 342 -9.29 3.21 0.90
N TYR A 343 -10.16 3.56 1.85
CA TYR A 343 -9.84 3.55 3.28
C TYR A 343 -11.03 3.20 4.19
N LEU A 344 -10.72 2.85 5.44
CA LEU A 344 -11.65 2.68 6.56
C LEU A 344 -10.99 3.22 7.83
N ILE A 345 -11.79 3.47 8.86
CA ILE A 345 -11.31 3.82 10.20
C ILE A 345 -11.73 2.72 11.16
N SER A 346 -10.79 2.19 11.96
CA SER A 346 -11.07 1.17 12.98
C SER A 346 -10.69 1.64 14.38
N GLY A 347 -11.20 0.98 15.41
CA GLY A 347 -10.86 1.27 16.80
C GLY A 347 -11.58 2.48 17.39
N VAL A 348 -12.80 2.78 16.93
CA VAL A 348 -13.63 3.88 17.45
C VAL A 348 -14.81 3.29 18.24
N ARG A 349 -15.04 3.76 19.47
CA ARG A 349 -16.11 3.25 20.34
C ARG A 349 -17.49 3.53 19.77
N GLU A 350 -17.68 4.71 19.20
CA GLU A 350 -18.93 5.16 18.60
C GLU A 350 -19.25 4.43 17.29
N ALA A 351 -18.27 3.77 16.67
CA ALA A 351 -18.46 2.89 15.52
C ALA A 351 -18.68 1.42 15.91
N LEU A 352 -18.90 1.11 17.20
CA LEU A 352 -19.29 -0.22 17.66
C LEU A 352 -20.80 -0.39 17.50
N ASP A 353 -21.25 -0.73 16.30
CA ASP A 353 -22.67 -0.72 15.94
C ASP A 353 -23.13 -1.90 15.07
N ALA A 354 -22.22 -2.77 14.62
CA ALA A 354 -22.55 -3.99 13.89
C ALA A 354 -22.27 -5.30 14.68
N PRO A 355 -23.04 -6.37 14.42
CA PRO A 355 -22.79 -7.68 15.04
C PRO A 355 -21.36 -8.16 14.87
N HIS A 356 -20.84 -8.75 15.95
CA HIS A 356 -19.49 -9.28 16.11
C HIS A 356 -18.37 -8.25 16.11
N GLU A 357 -18.70 -6.97 16.21
CA GLU A 357 -17.70 -5.96 16.45
C GLU A 357 -17.24 -5.93 17.91
N TRP A 358 -16.03 -5.42 18.14
CA TRP A 358 -15.48 -5.22 19.48
C TRP A 358 -14.68 -3.93 19.60
N PHE A 359 -14.61 -3.40 20.82
CA PHE A 359 -13.82 -2.22 21.18
C PHE A 359 -13.15 -2.44 22.54
N LEU A 360 -11.90 -2.02 22.69
CA LEU A 360 -11.19 -2.05 23.96
C LEU A 360 -11.18 -0.65 24.58
N ASP A 361 -11.94 -0.47 25.67
CA ASP A 361 -11.89 0.72 26.51
C ASP A 361 -10.71 0.56 27.50
N ARG A 362 -9.54 1.06 27.10
CA ARG A 362 -8.29 0.94 27.89
C ARG A 362 -8.35 1.71 29.20
N GLU A 363 -9.03 2.85 29.21
CA GLU A 363 -9.22 3.67 30.40
C GLU A 363 -10.04 2.92 31.46
N LYS A 364 -11.12 2.25 31.04
CA LYS A 364 -11.91 1.42 31.95
C LYS A 364 -11.33 0.03 32.17
N GLY A 365 -10.45 -0.47 31.30
CA GLY A 365 -9.92 -1.83 31.37
C GLY A 365 -11.00 -2.85 31.03
N GLU A 366 -11.82 -2.54 30.03
CA GLU A 366 -12.94 -3.35 29.60
C GLU A 366 -12.92 -3.56 28.09
N LEU A 367 -13.15 -4.80 27.66
CA LEU A 367 -13.44 -5.11 26.28
C LEU A 367 -14.95 -5.18 26.10
N LEU A 368 -15.45 -4.46 25.11
CA LEU A 368 -16.83 -4.45 24.67
C LEU A 368 -16.96 -5.31 23.41
N TYR A 369 -18.03 -6.10 23.34
CA TYR A 369 -18.35 -6.96 22.19
C TYR A 369 -19.83 -6.88 21.88
N LEU A 370 -20.17 -6.58 20.63
CA LEU A 370 -21.56 -6.54 20.17
C LEU A 370 -21.93 -7.93 19.64
N ALA A 371 -22.66 -8.71 20.43
CA ALA A 371 -22.98 -10.09 20.08
C ALA A 371 -24.12 -10.20 19.06
N GLU A 372 -24.13 -11.28 18.30
CA GLU A 372 -25.29 -11.66 17.51
C GLU A 372 -26.30 -12.40 18.41
N GLY A 373 -27.58 -12.01 18.39
CA GLY A 373 -28.65 -12.73 19.10
C GLY A 373 -28.72 -12.51 20.61
N GLY A 374 -28.01 -11.53 21.16
CA GLY A 374 -28.20 -11.06 22.55
C GLY A 374 -27.67 -11.96 23.66
N GLN A 375 -26.98 -13.04 23.31
CA GLN A 375 -26.25 -13.91 24.26
C GLN A 375 -24.76 -13.55 24.25
N PRO A 376 -24.02 -13.80 25.35
CA PRO A 376 -22.58 -13.58 25.35
C PRO A 376 -21.89 -14.56 24.39
N PRO A 377 -20.60 -14.35 24.05
CA PRO A 377 -19.83 -15.32 23.29
C PRO A 377 -19.91 -16.72 23.91
N ALA A 378 -20.60 -17.65 23.23
CA ALA A 378 -20.71 -19.04 23.68
C ALA A 378 -19.40 -19.83 23.48
N LYS A 379 -18.51 -19.31 22.62
CA LYS A 379 -17.18 -19.87 22.35
C LYS A 379 -16.10 -19.04 23.07
N PRO A 380 -14.91 -19.63 23.33
CA PRO A 380 -13.81 -18.89 23.94
C PRO A 380 -13.48 -17.61 23.17
N ALA A 381 -13.44 -16.49 23.89
CA ALA A 381 -12.96 -15.22 23.40
C ALA A 381 -11.50 -15.06 23.85
N VAL A 382 -10.58 -14.87 22.91
CA VAL A 382 -9.14 -14.77 23.20
C VAL A 382 -8.60 -13.47 22.61
N LEU A 383 -8.11 -12.60 23.48
CA LEU A 383 -7.50 -11.32 23.11
C LEU A 383 -6.00 -11.52 22.89
N ALA A 384 -5.53 -11.25 21.68
CA ALA A 384 -4.13 -11.46 21.32
C ALA A 384 -3.21 -10.51 22.09
N ARG A 385 -2.06 -10.99 22.57
CA ARG A 385 -1.07 -10.19 23.31
C ARG A 385 0.31 -10.26 22.65
N LEU A 386 0.88 -11.44 22.56
CA LEU A 386 2.21 -11.65 21.99
C LEU A 386 2.15 -11.56 20.47
N ASP A 387 3.16 -10.97 19.84
CA ASP A 387 3.31 -10.95 18.36
C ASP A 387 4.05 -12.19 17.83
N ARG A 388 4.73 -12.93 18.71
CA ARG A 388 5.52 -14.14 18.42
C ARG A 388 5.46 -15.14 19.57
N LEU A 389 5.71 -16.42 19.28
CA LEU A 389 5.65 -17.51 20.26
C LEU A 389 6.96 -18.27 20.43
N ILE A 390 7.70 -18.49 19.35
CA ILE A 390 8.96 -19.23 19.35
C ILE A 390 10.05 -18.31 18.79
N VAL A 391 11.16 -18.15 19.51
CA VAL A 391 12.30 -17.33 19.08
C VAL A 391 13.57 -18.16 19.17
N LEU A 392 14.24 -18.38 18.03
CA LEU A 392 15.59 -18.93 17.98
C LEU A 392 16.55 -17.76 17.72
N ARG A 393 17.50 -17.55 18.63
CA ARG A 393 18.45 -16.45 18.58
C ARG A 393 19.88 -16.97 18.67
N GLY A 394 20.53 -17.10 17.51
CA GLY A 394 21.96 -17.39 17.39
C GLY A 394 22.81 -16.14 17.23
N GLU A 395 24.13 -16.34 17.28
CA GLU A 395 25.18 -15.34 17.11
C GLU A 395 26.19 -15.83 16.04
N PRO A 396 25.80 -15.86 14.76
CA PRO A 396 26.61 -16.46 13.69
C PRO A 396 27.98 -15.77 13.50
N GLU A 397 28.08 -14.48 13.84
CA GLU A 397 29.36 -13.74 13.83
C GLU A 397 30.38 -14.29 14.83
N ARG A 398 29.90 -14.97 15.87
CA ARG A 398 30.73 -15.65 16.87
C ARG A 398 30.76 -17.16 16.65
N ASN A 399 30.27 -17.63 15.51
CA ASN A 399 30.10 -19.04 15.17
C ASN A 399 29.26 -19.81 16.22
N ARG A 400 28.26 -19.15 16.81
CA ARG A 400 27.33 -19.78 17.75
C ARG A 400 25.94 -19.81 17.11
N TRP A 401 25.50 -20.99 16.71
CA TRP A 401 24.22 -21.16 16.03
C TRP A 401 23.20 -21.77 16.99
N VAL A 402 21.92 -21.47 16.75
CA VAL A 402 20.85 -22.36 17.26
C VAL A 402 20.64 -23.43 16.21
N GLU A 403 20.91 -24.68 16.54
CA GLU A 403 20.97 -25.74 15.53
C GLU A 403 20.33 -27.07 15.95
N HIS A 404 19.87 -27.81 14.93
CA HIS A 404 19.30 -29.15 15.08
C HIS A 404 18.05 -29.22 15.98
N LEU A 405 17.25 -28.15 15.99
CA LEU A 405 15.95 -28.10 16.67
C LEU A 405 14.80 -28.47 15.71
N ARG A 406 13.84 -29.25 16.21
CA ARG A 406 12.64 -29.64 15.46
C ARG A 406 11.37 -29.30 16.22
N PHE A 407 10.40 -28.72 15.53
CA PHE A 407 9.07 -28.43 16.05
C PHE A 407 8.02 -29.17 15.22
N GLU A 408 7.30 -30.09 15.84
CA GLU A 408 6.41 -31.03 15.13
C GLU A 408 4.98 -31.07 15.69
N GLY A 409 4.00 -30.92 14.81
CA GLY A 409 2.58 -31.20 15.14
C GLY A 409 1.89 -30.18 16.04
N PHE A 410 2.48 -29.01 16.30
CA PHE A 410 1.87 -27.97 17.12
C PHE A 410 0.83 -27.15 16.34
N THR A 411 -0.15 -26.62 17.04
CA THR A 411 -1.04 -25.55 16.56
C THR A 411 -0.63 -24.24 17.22
N PHE A 412 -0.31 -23.21 16.44
CA PHE A 412 0.02 -21.87 16.92
C PHE A 412 -1.13 -20.90 16.63
N MET A 413 -1.54 -20.14 17.64
CA MET A 413 -2.72 -19.27 17.56
C MET A 413 -2.54 -17.94 18.32
N ASP A 414 -3.42 -16.98 18.01
CA ASP A 414 -3.71 -15.82 18.84
C ASP A 414 -2.53 -14.85 19.06
N THR A 415 -1.68 -14.66 18.03
CA THR A 415 -0.67 -13.60 18.06
C THR A 415 -1.21 -12.27 17.54
N ASN A 416 -0.71 -11.16 18.08
CA ASN A 416 -1.02 -9.80 17.65
C ASN A 416 -0.15 -9.39 16.44
N TYR A 417 -0.31 -8.15 15.96
CA TYR A 417 0.58 -7.52 14.98
C TYR A 417 1.00 -6.11 15.43
N THR A 418 2.16 -5.69 14.94
CA THR A 418 2.77 -4.38 15.21
C THR A 418 2.46 -3.41 14.06
N LEU A 419 2.20 -2.14 14.39
CA LEU A 419 2.16 -1.09 13.36
C LEU A 419 3.58 -0.80 12.85
N THR A 420 3.73 -0.64 11.55
CA THR A 420 5.01 -0.31 10.94
C THR A 420 4.84 0.72 9.83
N THR A 421 5.76 1.68 9.78
CA THR A 421 5.89 2.61 8.65
C THR A 421 6.57 1.95 7.45
N ASN A 422 7.26 0.82 7.67
CA ASN A 422 7.78 -0.03 6.60
C ASN A 422 6.76 -1.11 6.21
N TYR A 423 5.57 -0.67 5.79
CA TYR A 423 4.45 -1.55 5.43
C TYR A 423 4.65 -2.30 4.09
N TYR A 424 5.77 -2.07 3.39
CA TYR A 424 6.25 -2.93 2.30
C TYR A 424 6.96 -4.20 2.80
N MET A 425 7.46 -4.16 4.04
CA MET A 425 8.19 -5.26 4.66
C MET A 425 7.72 -5.51 6.12
N PRO A 426 6.41 -5.66 6.38
CA PRO A 426 5.96 -6.12 7.68
C PRO A 426 6.51 -7.53 7.90
N ALA A 427 7.03 -7.79 9.10
CA ALA A 427 7.83 -8.98 9.37
C ALA A 427 7.60 -9.54 10.77
N ASP A 428 6.40 -9.34 11.33
CA ASP A 428 6.01 -10.08 12.54
C ASP A 428 5.89 -11.55 12.16
N ALA A 429 6.26 -12.47 13.05
CA ALA A 429 6.12 -13.88 12.80
C ALA A 429 5.94 -14.67 14.09
N VAL A 430 5.16 -15.75 14.01
CA VAL A 430 4.92 -16.68 15.12
C VAL A 430 6.20 -17.39 15.55
N VAL A 431 6.95 -17.90 14.57
CA VAL A 431 8.28 -18.48 14.76
C VAL A 431 9.30 -17.55 14.15
N TRP A 432 10.22 -17.03 14.96
CA TRP A 432 11.29 -16.15 14.51
C TRP A 432 12.63 -16.87 14.68
N MET A 433 13.35 -17.07 13.58
CA MET A 433 14.70 -17.63 13.60
C MET A 433 15.72 -16.62 13.05
N SER A 434 16.67 -16.24 13.90
CA SER A 434 17.85 -15.45 13.54
C SER A 434 19.10 -16.22 13.94
N GLY A 435 20.03 -16.45 13.02
CA GLY A 435 21.23 -17.24 13.30
C GLY A 435 20.94 -18.72 13.61
N ALA A 436 19.92 -19.29 12.96
CA ALA A 436 19.56 -20.70 13.14
C ALA A 436 20.01 -21.55 11.95
N ARG A 437 20.42 -22.80 12.18
CA ARG A 437 20.72 -23.73 11.09
C ARG A 437 20.28 -25.15 11.35
N ASP A 438 19.99 -25.88 10.28
CA ASP A 438 19.59 -27.30 10.37
C ASP A 438 18.35 -27.54 11.25
N CYS A 439 17.45 -26.55 11.32
CA CYS A 439 16.21 -26.60 12.09
C CYS A 439 15.01 -26.98 11.22
N VAL A 440 13.99 -27.58 11.83
CA VAL A 440 12.79 -28.06 11.12
C VAL A 440 11.51 -27.60 11.82
N VAL A 441 10.56 -27.08 11.04
CA VAL A 441 9.17 -26.85 11.46
C VAL A 441 8.29 -27.69 10.55
N MET A 442 7.64 -28.72 11.10
CA MET A 442 6.93 -29.71 10.30
C MET A 442 5.58 -30.14 10.87
N GLY A 443 4.60 -30.30 9.99
CA GLY A 443 3.28 -30.82 10.39
C GLY A 443 2.53 -29.89 11.35
N CYS A 444 2.94 -28.62 11.45
CA CYS A 444 2.34 -27.63 12.33
C CYS A 444 1.19 -26.90 11.65
N THR A 445 0.29 -26.34 12.44
CA THR A 445 -0.80 -25.46 12.00
C THR A 445 -0.61 -24.06 12.57
N PHE A 446 -0.66 -23.04 11.73
CA PHE A 446 -0.63 -21.63 12.11
C PHE A 446 -1.99 -21.04 11.75
N ARG A 447 -2.72 -20.54 12.75
CA ARG A 447 -4.08 -20.05 12.51
C ARG A 447 -4.48 -18.89 13.40
N TRP A 448 -5.12 -17.86 12.84
CA TRP A 448 -5.55 -16.67 13.58
C TRP A 448 -4.38 -15.96 14.27
N THR A 449 -3.27 -15.80 13.54
CA THR A 449 -2.04 -15.15 13.98
C THR A 449 -1.81 -13.85 13.21
N GLY A 450 -1.36 -12.78 13.88
CA GLY A 450 -1.23 -11.46 13.28
C GLY A 450 -0.08 -11.31 12.27
N GLY A 451 0.98 -12.11 12.41
CA GLY A 451 2.17 -12.09 11.55
C GLY A 451 2.25 -13.25 10.55
N TYR A 452 3.45 -13.46 10.02
CA TYR A 452 3.85 -14.64 9.26
C TYR A 452 3.89 -15.89 10.14
N ALA A 453 3.85 -17.08 9.53
CA ALA A 453 4.13 -18.31 10.27
C ALA A 453 5.62 -18.39 10.68
N LEU A 454 6.52 -18.08 9.74
CA LEU A 454 7.98 -18.15 9.95
C LEU A 454 8.70 -16.92 9.41
N ARG A 455 9.59 -16.33 10.21
CA ARG A 455 10.60 -15.37 9.78
C ARG A 455 11.99 -15.97 9.88
N LEU A 456 12.76 -15.84 8.81
CA LEU A 456 14.17 -16.20 8.74
C LEU A 456 15.02 -14.95 8.49
N GLU A 457 16.07 -14.77 9.29
CA GLU A 457 17.05 -13.70 9.12
C GLU A 457 18.41 -14.08 9.72
N GLY A 458 19.37 -13.15 9.71
CA GLY A 458 20.61 -13.28 10.47
C GLY A 458 21.41 -14.51 10.04
N ARG A 459 21.60 -14.71 8.74
CA ARG A 459 22.33 -15.84 8.12
C ARG A 459 21.69 -17.21 8.34
N SER A 460 20.41 -17.28 8.74
CA SER A 460 19.76 -18.58 8.97
C SER A 460 19.82 -19.45 7.71
N GLU A 461 20.21 -20.71 7.88
CA GLU A 461 20.49 -21.61 6.75
C GLU A 461 20.07 -23.06 6.97
N ARG A 462 19.71 -23.77 5.90
CA ARG A 462 19.24 -25.17 5.98
C ARG A 462 18.04 -25.35 6.92
N VAL A 463 17.22 -24.31 7.08
CA VAL A 463 15.93 -24.41 7.79
C VAL A 463 14.88 -24.99 6.86
N GLN A 464 14.08 -25.92 7.37
CA GLN A 464 13.01 -26.57 6.63
C GLN A 464 11.64 -26.21 7.23
N PHE A 465 10.79 -25.56 6.44
CA PHE A 465 9.38 -25.34 6.75
C PHE A 465 8.54 -26.23 5.84
N VAL A 466 8.16 -27.40 6.35
CA VAL A 466 7.61 -28.48 5.51
C VAL A 466 6.31 -29.09 6.03
N ARG A 467 5.37 -29.41 5.14
CA ARG A 467 4.10 -30.07 5.48
C ARG A 467 3.27 -29.32 6.54
N ASN A 468 3.37 -27.99 6.58
CA ASN A 468 2.62 -27.16 7.50
C ASN A 468 1.32 -26.65 6.86
N ARG A 469 0.42 -26.18 7.72
CA ARG A 469 -0.83 -25.53 7.35
C ARG A 469 -0.82 -24.09 7.88
N VAL A 470 -0.98 -23.10 7.02
CA VAL A 470 -1.02 -21.67 7.39
C VAL A 470 -2.33 -21.09 6.90
N GLU A 471 -3.21 -20.68 7.80
CA GLU A 471 -4.57 -20.25 7.46
C GLU A 471 -5.02 -19.07 8.28
N ASP A 472 -5.77 -18.14 7.70
CA ASP A 472 -6.36 -17.03 8.46
C ASP A 472 -5.30 -16.20 9.22
N VAL A 473 -4.26 -15.73 8.51
CA VAL A 473 -3.14 -15.01 9.11
C VAL A 473 -3.04 -13.56 8.61
N GLY A 474 -2.56 -12.67 9.48
CA GLY A 474 -2.51 -11.23 9.21
C GLY A 474 -1.46 -10.83 8.18
N GLN A 475 -0.38 -11.60 8.06
CA GLN A 475 0.66 -11.41 7.05
C GLN A 475 0.79 -12.68 6.18
N GLY A 476 1.96 -13.30 6.03
CA GLY A 476 2.13 -14.40 5.07
C GLY A 476 2.47 -15.77 5.66
N GLY A 477 3.03 -16.64 4.84
CA GLY A 477 3.56 -17.94 5.28
C GLY A 477 4.97 -17.80 5.84
N VAL A 478 5.93 -17.60 4.95
CA VAL A 478 7.36 -17.49 5.30
C VAL A 478 7.96 -16.21 4.75
N ILE A 479 8.74 -15.49 5.55
CA ILE A 479 9.49 -14.29 5.14
C ILE A 479 11.00 -14.47 5.40
N LEU A 480 11.82 -14.15 4.38
CA LEU A 480 13.29 -14.18 4.44
C LEU A 480 13.82 -12.76 4.27
N ILE A 481 14.62 -12.29 5.23
CA ILE A 481 15.09 -10.90 5.29
C ILE A 481 16.58 -10.85 5.61
N GLY A 482 17.30 -9.96 4.92
CA GLY A 482 18.69 -9.63 5.20
C GLY A 482 19.28 -8.70 4.14
N ASP A 483 20.60 -8.71 4.06
CA ASP A 483 21.41 -8.06 3.04
C ASP A 483 22.44 -9.06 2.47
N ASN A 484 23.35 -8.61 1.61
CA ASN A 484 24.37 -9.48 1.03
C ASN A 484 25.21 -10.23 2.08
N ALA A 485 25.41 -9.67 3.27
CA ALA A 485 26.21 -10.25 4.34
C ALA A 485 25.40 -11.13 5.31
N SER A 486 24.09 -10.94 5.39
CA SER A 486 23.22 -11.53 6.42
C SER A 486 22.02 -12.32 5.88
N GLN A 487 21.84 -12.38 4.56
CA GLN A 487 20.68 -13.03 3.96
C GLN A 487 20.55 -14.52 4.33
N PRO A 488 19.32 -15.01 4.59
CA PRO A 488 19.05 -16.43 4.73
C PRO A 488 19.36 -17.20 3.44
N ARG A 489 19.85 -18.43 3.58
CA ARG A 489 20.25 -19.24 2.42
C ARG A 489 20.04 -20.74 2.59
N HIS A 490 19.97 -21.48 1.49
CA HIS A 490 19.83 -22.94 1.52
C HIS A 490 18.60 -23.44 2.29
N ASN A 491 17.55 -22.63 2.40
CA ASN A 491 16.33 -22.99 3.13
C ASN A 491 15.33 -23.69 2.20
N LEU A 492 14.48 -24.52 2.79
CA LEU A 492 13.43 -25.26 2.09
C LEU A 492 12.06 -24.87 2.63
N VAL A 493 11.20 -24.35 1.75
CA VAL A 493 9.77 -24.15 2.02
C VAL A 493 8.99 -25.08 1.11
N ALA A 494 8.50 -26.20 1.63
CA ALA A 494 7.92 -27.23 0.76
C ALA A 494 6.74 -28.03 1.31
N GLY A 495 5.81 -28.40 0.42
CA GLY A 495 4.67 -29.25 0.77
C GLY A 495 3.69 -28.60 1.74
N ASN A 496 3.65 -27.26 1.80
CA ASN A 496 2.77 -26.54 2.71
C ASN A 496 1.42 -26.20 2.07
N LEU A 497 0.39 -26.10 2.90
CA LEU A 497 -0.94 -25.61 2.54
C LEU A 497 -1.11 -24.20 3.13
N MET A 498 -1.25 -23.18 2.30
CA MET A 498 -1.36 -21.79 2.75
C MET A 498 -2.59 -21.11 2.16
N GLN A 499 -3.50 -20.62 2.99
CA GLN A 499 -4.72 -19.96 2.50
C GLN A 499 -5.20 -18.78 3.34
N ARG A 500 -5.88 -17.82 2.70
CA ARG A 500 -6.42 -16.61 3.35
C ARG A 500 -5.33 -15.91 4.16
N LEU A 501 -4.31 -15.52 3.43
CA LEU A 501 -3.15 -14.80 3.96
C LEU A 501 -3.36 -13.29 3.81
N GLY A 502 -2.57 -12.50 4.51
CA GLY A 502 -2.52 -11.05 4.38
C GLY A 502 -3.80 -10.37 4.84
N LEU A 503 -4.42 -10.89 5.91
CA LEU A 503 -5.67 -10.33 6.44
C LEU A 503 -5.48 -8.95 7.09
N VAL A 504 -4.26 -8.58 7.46
CA VAL A 504 -3.90 -7.28 8.06
C VAL A 504 -3.08 -6.44 7.09
N TYR A 505 -1.89 -6.90 6.71
CA TYR A 505 -1.04 -6.24 5.72
C TYR A 505 -1.16 -6.91 4.36
N LYS A 506 -1.11 -6.09 3.31
CA LYS A 506 -1.47 -6.46 1.95
C LYS A 506 -0.26 -6.54 1.02
N HIS A 507 0.87 -5.92 1.38
CA HIS A 507 2.15 -6.15 0.70
C HIS A 507 2.91 -7.32 1.33
N VAL A 508 2.34 -8.51 1.18
CA VAL A 508 2.84 -9.75 1.77
C VAL A 508 2.73 -10.89 0.75
N ALA A 509 3.33 -12.04 1.06
CA ALA A 509 3.27 -13.22 0.22
C ALA A 509 3.12 -14.51 1.04
N GLY A 510 2.68 -15.59 0.41
CA GLY A 510 2.82 -16.93 1.00
C GLY A 510 4.29 -17.26 1.30
N VAL A 511 5.19 -16.98 0.34
CA VAL A 511 6.64 -16.98 0.59
C VAL A 511 7.25 -15.68 0.06
N TYR A 512 7.80 -14.86 0.95
CA TYR A 512 8.40 -13.57 0.62
C TYR A 512 9.91 -13.59 0.87
N VAL A 513 10.69 -13.65 -0.20
CA VAL A 513 12.16 -13.54 -0.14
C VAL A 513 12.54 -12.10 -0.47
N ILE A 514 12.73 -11.29 0.56
CA ILE A 514 13.15 -9.89 0.39
C ILE A 514 14.63 -9.83 0.02
N THR A 515 15.44 -10.64 0.72
CA THR A 515 16.82 -10.93 0.34
C THR A 515 17.12 -12.35 0.79
N GLY A 516 17.59 -13.21 -0.10
CA GLY A 516 17.89 -14.61 0.20
C GLY A 516 18.42 -15.34 -1.02
N SER A 517 19.36 -16.27 -0.81
CA SER A 517 19.99 -17.01 -1.91
C SER A 517 19.94 -18.51 -1.72
N ASP A 518 19.99 -19.26 -2.81
CA ASP A 518 20.03 -20.72 -2.79
C ASP A 518 18.84 -21.37 -2.07
N ASN A 519 17.70 -20.68 -1.95
CA ASN A 519 16.50 -21.20 -1.31
C ASN A 519 15.63 -21.96 -2.30
N ARG A 520 14.92 -22.97 -1.82
CA ARG A 520 14.01 -23.80 -2.62
C ARG A 520 12.58 -23.69 -2.10
N ILE A 521 11.66 -23.31 -2.98
CA ILE A 521 10.23 -23.15 -2.70
C ILE A 521 9.49 -24.12 -3.61
N ALA A 522 9.05 -25.26 -3.08
CA ALA A 522 8.57 -26.37 -3.90
C ALA A 522 7.30 -27.05 -3.39
N HIS A 523 6.40 -27.45 -4.28
CA HIS A 523 5.21 -28.24 -3.93
C HIS A 523 4.30 -27.62 -2.87
N ASN A 524 4.25 -26.29 -2.78
CA ASN A 524 3.30 -25.59 -1.92
C ASN A 524 1.99 -25.35 -2.67
N THR A 525 0.88 -25.37 -1.94
CA THR A 525 -0.42 -24.92 -2.43
C THR A 525 -0.77 -23.63 -1.71
N ILE A 526 -0.86 -22.53 -2.45
CA ILE A 526 -1.05 -21.17 -1.91
C ILE A 526 -2.23 -20.52 -2.62
N TRP A 527 -3.25 -20.07 -1.87
CA TRP A 527 -4.39 -19.38 -2.45
C TRP A 527 -5.03 -18.35 -1.52
N ASP A 528 -5.88 -17.50 -2.10
CA ASP A 528 -6.53 -16.38 -1.40
C ASP A 528 -5.50 -15.46 -0.73
N THR A 529 -4.69 -14.79 -1.56
CA THR A 529 -3.71 -13.80 -1.11
C THR A 529 -4.03 -12.41 -1.66
N PRO A 530 -3.77 -11.33 -0.91
CA PRO A 530 -4.08 -9.97 -1.35
C PRO A 530 -3.20 -9.51 -2.51
N ARG A 531 -2.00 -10.09 -2.62
CA ARG A 531 -0.95 -9.66 -3.55
C ARG A 531 -0.23 -10.86 -4.16
N TYR A 532 0.95 -11.22 -3.66
CA TYR A 532 1.76 -12.31 -4.21
C TYR A 532 1.38 -13.65 -3.54
N ALA A 533 1.58 -14.76 -4.24
CA ALA A 533 1.76 -16.03 -3.55
C ALA A 533 3.24 -16.27 -3.23
N ILE A 534 4.13 -15.98 -4.18
CA ILE A 534 5.58 -16.02 -3.99
C ILE A 534 6.18 -14.72 -4.53
N SER A 535 7.06 -14.09 -3.77
CA SER A 535 7.83 -12.92 -4.23
C SER A 535 9.30 -13.12 -3.92
N LEU A 536 10.14 -12.86 -4.92
CA LEU A 536 11.60 -12.88 -4.85
C LEU A 536 12.11 -11.49 -5.21
N LYS A 537 12.86 -10.86 -4.31
CA LYS A 537 13.39 -9.51 -4.50
C LYS A 537 14.91 -9.51 -4.49
N SER A 538 15.47 -8.58 -5.25
CA SER A 538 16.78 -7.97 -5.08
C SER A 538 16.56 -6.46 -5.16
N LEU A 539 16.63 -5.76 -4.03
CA LEU A 539 16.20 -4.36 -3.96
C LEU A 539 17.24 -3.39 -4.52
N ASP A 540 18.52 -3.66 -4.24
CA ASP A 540 19.64 -2.82 -4.62
C ASP A 540 20.95 -3.64 -4.57
N ALA A 541 22.08 -3.03 -4.93
CA ALA A 541 23.38 -3.70 -4.98
C ALA A 541 23.85 -4.27 -3.64
N SER A 542 23.31 -3.81 -2.50
CA SER A 542 23.59 -4.33 -1.16
C SER A 542 22.65 -5.46 -0.74
N ARG A 543 21.61 -5.75 -1.53
CA ARG A 543 20.55 -6.73 -1.25
C ARG A 543 20.22 -7.56 -2.50
N SER A 544 21.19 -8.36 -2.93
CA SER A 544 21.09 -9.22 -4.10
C SER A 544 20.79 -10.66 -3.71
N SER A 545 19.76 -11.22 -4.34
CA SER A 545 19.33 -12.61 -4.22
C SER A 545 19.80 -13.41 -5.44
N HIS A 546 20.27 -14.64 -5.23
CA HIS A 546 20.77 -15.50 -6.32
C HIS A 546 20.32 -16.94 -6.16
N ARG A 547 20.16 -17.66 -7.28
CA ARG A 547 19.99 -19.13 -7.32
C ARG A 547 18.82 -19.65 -6.48
N ASN A 548 17.77 -18.86 -6.28
CA ASN A 548 16.52 -19.36 -5.70
C ASN A 548 15.78 -20.20 -6.73
N VAL A 549 15.17 -21.30 -6.28
CA VAL A 549 14.40 -22.23 -7.12
C VAL A 549 12.94 -22.23 -6.68
N VAL A 550 12.04 -21.89 -7.60
CA VAL A 550 10.58 -21.97 -7.41
C VAL A 550 10.03 -23.00 -8.38
N GLU A 551 9.51 -24.12 -7.89
CA GLU A 551 9.10 -25.23 -8.76
C GLU A 551 7.89 -26.00 -8.21
N PHE A 552 7.05 -26.49 -9.12
CA PHE A 552 5.90 -27.36 -8.80
C PHE A 552 4.94 -26.82 -7.72
N ASN A 553 4.81 -25.49 -7.58
CA ASN A 553 3.84 -24.88 -6.67
C ASN A 553 2.48 -24.71 -7.37
N ASP A 554 1.40 -24.88 -6.61
CA ASP A 554 0.02 -24.66 -7.05
C ASP A 554 -0.49 -23.34 -6.46
N LEU A 555 -0.58 -22.31 -7.31
CA LEU A 555 -0.85 -20.93 -6.90
C LEU A 555 -2.18 -20.49 -7.53
N ARG A 556 -3.17 -20.13 -6.72
CA ARG A 556 -4.53 -19.82 -7.18
C ARG A 556 -5.05 -18.57 -6.50
N ARG A 557 -5.95 -17.82 -7.16
CA ARG A 557 -6.69 -16.70 -6.53
C ARG A 557 -5.75 -15.75 -5.74
N THR A 558 -4.68 -15.32 -6.41
CA THR A 558 -3.76 -14.30 -5.93
C THR A 558 -4.23 -12.92 -6.41
N ASN A 559 -3.58 -11.85 -5.94
CA ASN A 559 -3.92 -10.48 -6.32
C ASN A 559 -5.39 -10.10 -6.04
N LEU A 560 -5.90 -10.41 -4.86
CA LEU A 560 -7.30 -10.15 -4.55
C LEU A 560 -7.57 -8.72 -4.09
N GLU A 561 -6.56 -7.97 -3.64
CA GLU A 561 -6.79 -6.69 -2.94
C GLU A 561 -5.90 -5.51 -3.37
N THR A 562 -4.78 -5.76 -4.07
CA THR A 562 -3.79 -4.72 -4.44
C THR A 562 -3.61 -4.58 -5.96
N ASN A 563 -2.84 -3.59 -6.41
CA ASN A 563 -2.52 -3.39 -7.83
C ASN A 563 -1.05 -3.74 -8.13
N ASP A 564 -0.67 -3.91 -9.41
CA ASP A 564 0.71 -4.18 -9.85
C ASP A 564 1.35 -5.41 -9.20
N THR A 565 0.96 -6.60 -9.65
CA THR A 565 1.39 -7.85 -9.02
C THR A 565 1.20 -9.06 -9.95
N GLY A 566 1.67 -10.21 -9.50
CA GLY A 566 1.49 -11.52 -10.12
C GLY A 566 1.49 -12.61 -9.05
N ALA A 567 1.11 -13.83 -9.43
CA ALA A 567 1.14 -14.97 -8.51
C ALA A 567 2.57 -15.27 -8.03
N ILE A 568 3.54 -15.16 -8.95
CA ILE A 568 4.97 -15.14 -8.67
C ILE A 568 5.51 -13.80 -9.15
N GLU A 569 6.23 -13.11 -8.28
CA GLU A 569 6.92 -11.88 -8.61
C GLU A 569 8.43 -12.06 -8.47
N THR A 570 9.17 -11.55 -9.44
CA THR A 570 10.62 -11.42 -9.38
C THR A 570 11.00 -9.96 -9.64
N LEU A 571 11.69 -9.35 -8.68
CA LEU A 571 12.30 -8.02 -8.82
C LEU A 571 13.81 -8.19 -8.63
N GLY A 572 14.63 -7.63 -9.50
CA GLY A 572 16.07 -7.61 -9.27
C GLY A 572 16.91 -7.02 -10.37
#